data_AF-A0A7K3GQM4-F1
#
_entry.id   AF-A0A7K3GQM4-F1
#
_cell.length_a   1.000
_cell.length_b   1.000
_cell.length_c   1.000
_cell.angle_alpha   90.00
_cell.angle_beta   90.00
_cell.angle_gamma   90.00
#
_symmetry.space_group_name_H-M   'P 1'
#
loop_
_entity.id
_entity.type
_entity.pdbx_description
1 polymer ?
#
loop_
_entity_poly.entity_id
_entity_poly.type
_entity_poly.pdbx_seq_one_letter_code
_entity_poly.pdbx_strand_id
1 'polypeptide(L)'
;MTAVPTAPGQDLSGSRKPDGRRGPDIVNPVLPGFHPDPSILRVGDDYYIATSTFEWLPGVAVHHSRDLVNWHSLGGILREERLIDLTGRPDSGGVWAPCLSHSDGLFHLVYSDVTNLSGAFKDVRNQVVTAPALDGPWSDPAPFPSHGFDPSLFHDDGPDGDGRSWALWMEWDHRP
;
A
#
# COMPACT_ATOMS: atom_id res chain seq x y z
N MET A 1 26.67 45.54 45.18
CA MET A 1 26.26 45.28 43.78
C MET A 1 27.08 44.11 43.29
N THR A 2 26.48 42.93 43.34
CA THR A 2 27.13 41.63 43.17
C THR A 2 27.07 41.24 41.69
N ALA A 3 28.22 40.97 41.09
CA ALA A 3 28.32 40.51 39.71
C ALA A 3 27.80 39.06 39.61
N VAL A 4 26.90 38.81 38.65
CA VAL A 4 26.37 37.48 38.33
C VAL A 4 27.43 36.71 37.53
N PRO A 5 27.85 35.49 37.93
CA PRO A 5 28.74 34.67 37.13
C PRO A 5 27.96 33.95 36.03
N THR A 6 28.42 34.10 34.79
CA THR A 6 27.92 33.38 33.61
C THR A 6 28.35 31.91 33.69
N ALA A 7 27.41 30.98 33.50
CA ALA A 7 27.67 29.54 33.51
C ALA A 7 28.58 29.13 32.33
N PRO A 8 29.49 28.14 32.52
CA PRO A 8 30.30 27.62 31.43
C PRO A 8 29.45 26.84 30.42
N GLY A 9 29.71 27.08 29.13
CA GLY A 9 29.05 26.42 28.02
C GLY A 9 29.24 24.90 28.07
N GLN A 10 28.15 24.16 27.90
CA GLN A 10 28.21 22.72 27.72
C GLN A 10 28.70 22.41 26.30
N ASP A 11 29.83 21.72 26.24
CA ASP A 11 30.33 21.04 25.07
C ASP A 11 29.29 20.02 24.58
N LEU A 12 28.70 20.26 23.41
CA LEU A 12 27.74 19.37 22.75
C LEU A 12 28.42 18.28 21.90
N SER A 13 29.70 17.96 22.13
CA SER A 13 30.35 16.79 21.50
C SER A 13 30.04 15.48 22.24
N GLY A 14 28.76 15.22 22.50
CA GLY A 14 28.27 13.92 22.93
C GLY A 14 28.22 12.94 21.76
N SER A 15 29.37 12.39 21.36
CA SER A 15 29.41 11.22 20.46
C SER A 15 28.64 10.07 21.11
N ARG A 16 27.43 9.82 20.61
CA ARG A 16 26.61 8.66 20.98
C ARG A 16 27.37 7.42 20.53
N LYS A 17 27.94 6.66 21.48
CA LYS A 17 28.49 5.33 21.18
C LYS A 17 27.36 4.46 20.62
N PRO A 18 27.50 3.89 19.41
CA PRO A 18 26.51 2.95 18.90
C PRO A 18 26.58 1.68 19.73
N ASP A 19 25.44 1.26 20.25
CA ASP A 19 25.26 -0.06 20.85
C ASP A 19 25.39 -1.13 19.75
N GLY A 20 26.02 -2.24 20.13
CA GLY A 20 26.58 -3.22 19.19
C GLY A 20 25.58 -4.19 18.58
N ARG A 21 24.59 -3.69 17.82
CA ARG A 21 23.99 -4.34 16.63
C ARG A 21 22.88 -3.44 16.07
N ARG A 22 23.27 -2.40 15.33
CA ARG A 22 22.34 -1.80 14.36
C ARG A 22 22.13 -2.85 13.25
N GLY A 23 20.90 -3.24 13.00
CA GLY A 23 20.57 -4.02 11.80
C GLY A 23 21.04 -3.28 10.54
N PRO A 24 21.12 -3.97 9.38
CA PRO A 24 21.52 -3.29 8.14
C PRO A 24 20.63 -2.07 7.88
N ASP A 25 21.24 -1.00 7.37
CA ASP A 25 20.49 0.21 7.02
C ASP A 25 19.60 -0.05 5.80
N ILE A 26 18.43 0.58 5.75
CA ILE A 26 17.56 0.56 4.56
C ILE A 26 18.28 1.31 3.43
N VAL A 27 18.41 0.66 2.28
CA VAL A 27 18.94 1.27 1.04
C VAL A 27 17.82 1.36 0.02
N ASN A 28 17.50 2.58 -0.40
CA ASN A 28 16.45 2.82 -1.38
C ASN A 28 16.97 2.77 -2.83
N PRO A 29 16.12 2.39 -3.80
CA PRO A 29 14.75 1.88 -3.60
C PRO A 29 14.75 0.45 -3.06
N VAL A 30 13.92 0.16 -2.04
CA VAL A 30 13.79 -1.20 -1.48
C VAL A 30 13.18 -2.19 -2.47
N LEU A 31 12.34 -1.69 -3.38
CA LEU A 31 11.79 -2.41 -4.54
C LEU A 31 12.22 -1.68 -5.83
N PRO A 32 13.35 -2.03 -6.45
CA PRO A 32 13.78 -1.41 -7.71
C PRO A 32 12.91 -1.88 -8.90
N GLY A 33 12.90 -1.11 -9.98
CA GLY A 33 12.17 -1.45 -11.21
C GLY A 33 10.70 -1.03 -11.18
N PHE A 34 9.84 -1.82 -11.83
CA PHE A 34 8.40 -1.55 -11.96
C PHE A 34 7.65 -2.00 -10.70
N HIS A 35 7.72 -1.18 -9.65
CA HIS A 35 7.00 -1.37 -8.38
C HIS A 35 6.35 -0.05 -7.90
N PRO A 36 5.41 0.53 -8.68
CA PRO A 36 4.72 1.76 -8.33
C PRO A 36 3.66 1.58 -7.24
N ASP A 37 3.20 2.71 -6.70
CA ASP A 37 2.06 2.82 -5.77
C ASP A 37 2.12 1.85 -4.58
N PRO A 38 3.17 1.90 -3.75
CA PRO A 38 3.35 0.94 -2.67
C PRO A 38 2.31 1.13 -1.55
N SER A 39 1.46 0.12 -1.35
CA SER A 39 0.59 -0.02 -0.18
C SER A 39 1.25 -0.96 0.83
N ILE A 40 1.75 -0.39 1.92
CA ILE A 40 2.41 -1.15 2.99
C ILE A 40 1.42 -1.59 4.07
N LEU A 41 1.52 -2.84 4.50
CA LEU A 41 0.72 -3.45 5.56
C LEU A 41 1.62 -4.18 6.54
N ARG A 42 1.28 -4.15 7.83
CA ARG A 42 1.88 -5.01 8.85
C ARG A 42 0.82 -5.94 9.44
N VAL A 43 1.12 -7.24 9.53
CA VAL A 43 0.31 -8.23 10.26
C VAL A 43 1.22 -9.00 11.19
N GLY A 44 1.07 -8.81 12.51
CA GLY A 44 2.00 -9.38 13.48
C GLY A 44 3.42 -8.85 13.30
N ASP A 45 4.37 -9.74 12.98
CA ASP A 45 5.79 -9.41 12.76
C ASP A 45 6.16 -9.36 11.26
N ASP A 46 5.18 -9.54 10.37
CA ASP A 46 5.36 -9.58 8.93
C ASP A 46 4.90 -8.26 8.30
N TYR A 47 5.69 -7.76 7.34
CA TYR A 47 5.42 -6.56 6.56
C TYR A 47 5.24 -6.92 5.10
N TYR A 48 4.24 -6.33 4.46
CA TYR A 48 3.89 -6.56 3.06
C TYR A 48 3.85 -5.24 2.31
N ILE A 49 4.28 -5.23 1.06
CA ILE A 49 4.04 -4.13 0.13
C ILE A 49 3.32 -4.70 -1.10
N ALA A 50 2.12 -4.19 -1.36
CA ALA A 50 1.40 -4.39 -2.62
C ALA A 50 1.69 -3.23 -3.58
N THR A 51 1.87 -3.51 -4.86
CA THR A 51 2.18 -2.52 -5.91
C THR A 51 1.30 -2.72 -7.13
N SER A 52 0.98 -1.63 -7.82
CA SER A 52 0.19 -1.67 -9.05
C SER A 52 0.93 -2.39 -10.18
N THR A 53 0.17 -3.04 -11.06
CA THR A 53 0.71 -3.87 -12.16
C THR A 53 0.13 -3.51 -13.52
N PHE A 54 -0.86 -2.61 -13.55
CA PHE A 54 -1.51 -2.13 -14.75
C PHE A 54 -2.02 -3.29 -15.62
N GLU A 55 -1.57 -3.40 -16.88
CA GLU A 55 -1.94 -4.46 -17.83
C GLU A 55 -1.25 -5.81 -17.59
N TRP A 56 -0.33 -5.91 -16.63
CA TRP A 56 0.44 -7.14 -16.38
C TRP A 56 -0.28 -8.11 -15.44
N LEU A 57 -0.26 -9.40 -15.81
CA LEU A 57 -0.73 -10.51 -14.99
C LEU A 57 0.44 -11.43 -14.54
N PRO A 58 0.36 -12.05 -13.36
CA PRO A 58 -0.68 -11.87 -12.33
C PRO A 58 -0.69 -10.47 -11.71
N GLY A 59 -1.89 -9.93 -11.46
CA GLY A 59 -2.05 -8.55 -11.02
C GLY A 59 -1.76 -8.34 -9.53
N VAL A 60 -1.42 -7.09 -9.15
CA VAL A 60 -1.00 -6.67 -7.80
C VAL A 60 0.20 -7.46 -7.27
N ALA A 61 1.40 -6.98 -7.54
CA ALA A 61 2.63 -7.62 -7.07
C ALA A 61 2.83 -7.39 -5.57
N VAL A 62 3.10 -8.46 -4.82
CA VAL A 62 3.30 -8.42 -3.37
C VAL A 62 4.73 -8.79 -2.99
N HIS A 63 5.29 -8.04 -2.06
CA HIS A 63 6.59 -8.31 -1.45
C HIS A 63 6.43 -8.44 0.05
N HIS A 64 7.24 -9.30 0.67
CA HIS A 64 7.24 -9.54 2.11
C HIS A 64 8.62 -9.25 2.73
N SER A 65 8.61 -8.73 3.96
CA SER A 65 9.77 -8.48 4.79
C SER A 65 9.43 -8.65 6.27
N ARG A 66 10.45 -8.96 7.08
CA ARG A 66 10.37 -8.94 8.56
C ARG A 66 11.26 -7.87 9.20
N ASP A 67 12.06 -7.19 8.39
CA ASP A 67 13.06 -6.22 8.85
C ASP A 67 12.99 -4.86 8.11
N LEU A 68 12.08 -4.72 7.14
CA LEU A 68 11.93 -3.57 6.24
C LEU A 68 13.13 -3.29 5.33
N VAL A 69 14.19 -4.10 5.42
CA VAL A 69 15.43 -3.97 4.65
C VAL A 69 15.43 -4.97 3.50
N ASN A 70 15.17 -6.25 3.81
CA ASN A 70 15.22 -7.35 2.87
C ASN A 70 13.79 -7.71 2.47
N TRP A 71 13.51 -7.58 1.17
CA TRP A 71 12.20 -7.86 0.58
C TRP A 71 12.30 -9.01 -0.41
N HIS A 72 11.32 -9.92 -0.37
CA HIS A 72 11.19 -10.99 -1.34
C HIS A 72 9.80 -10.98 -1.96
N SER A 73 9.72 -11.25 -3.26
CA SER A 73 8.46 -11.31 -3.98
C SER A 73 7.65 -12.55 -3.59
N LEU A 74 6.35 -12.37 -3.40
CA LEU A 74 5.34 -13.42 -3.26
C LEU A 74 4.56 -13.65 -4.57
N GLY A 75 4.93 -12.96 -5.65
CA GLY A 75 4.18 -12.91 -6.90
C GLY A 75 2.95 -12.00 -6.83
N GLY A 76 2.03 -12.14 -7.79
CA GLY A 76 0.81 -11.33 -7.86
C GLY A 76 -0.42 -12.00 -7.23
N ILE A 77 -1.31 -11.23 -6.60
CA ILE A 77 -2.55 -11.73 -5.98
C ILE A 77 -3.59 -12.13 -7.04
N LEU A 78 -3.81 -11.29 -8.05
CA LEU A 78 -4.87 -11.46 -9.05
C LEU A 78 -4.43 -12.44 -10.15
N ARG A 79 -4.54 -13.73 -9.86
CA ARG A 79 -4.08 -14.84 -10.72
C ARG A 79 -5.19 -15.46 -11.59
N GLU A 80 -6.44 -15.27 -11.20
CA GLU A 80 -7.60 -15.93 -11.82
C GLU A 80 -8.43 -14.92 -12.62
N GLU A 81 -8.97 -15.34 -13.76
CA GLU A 81 -9.83 -14.50 -14.62
C GLU A 81 -11.07 -13.99 -13.89
N ARG A 82 -11.61 -14.76 -12.92
CA ARG A 82 -12.73 -14.32 -12.06
C ARG A 82 -12.39 -13.11 -11.20
N LEU A 83 -11.10 -12.92 -10.88
CA LEU A 83 -10.62 -11.78 -10.09
C LEU A 83 -10.38 -10.60 -11.01
N ILE A 84 -9.78 -10.81 -12.18
CA ILE A 84 -9.54 -9.74 -13.15
C ILE A 84 -9.43 -10.29 -14.58
N ASP A 85 -10.10 -9.64 -15.52
CA ASP A 85 -9.90 -9.82 -16.96
C ASP A 85 -9.38 -8.52 -17.57
N LEU A 86 -8.13 -8.56 -18.02
CA LEU A 86 -7.41 -7.43 -18.63
C LEU A 86 -7.50 -7.44 -20.17
N THR A 87 -8.28 -8.35 -20.76
CA THR A 87 -8.45 -8.42 -22.21
C THR A 87 -8.95 -7.09 -22.77
N GLY A 88 -8.20 -6.50 -23.69
CA GLY A 88 -8.56 -5.24 -24.35
C GLY A 88 -8.40 -3.99 -23.48
N ARG A 89 -7.72 -4.07 -22.32
CA ARG A 89 -7.34 -2.87 -21.57
C ARG A 89 -6.28 -2.05 -22.34
N PRO A 90 -6.32 -0.71 -22.25
CA PRO A 90 -5.28 0.11 -22.85
C PRO A 90 -3.95 -0.12 -22.12
N ASP A 91 -2.83 0.16 -22.80
CA ASP A 91 -1.51 0.23 -22.16
C ASP A 91 -1.57 1.20 -20.97
N SER A 92 -0.97 0.83 -19.85
CA SER A 92 -1.10 1.52 -18.55
C SER A 92 -2.53 1.61 -17.99
N GLY A 93 -3.48 0.84 -18.51
CA GLY A 93 -4.80 0.63 -17.93
C GLY A 93 -4.79 -0.51 -16.90
N GLY A 94 -5.95 -1.10 -16.62
CA GLY A 94 -6.04 -2.25 -15.72
C GLY A 94 -5.77 -1.88 -14.27
N VAL A 95 -4.87 -2.63 -13.62
CA VAL A 95 -4.65 -2.60 -12.17
C VAL A 95 -3.83 -1.39 -11.72
N TRP A 96 -4.53 -0.30 -11.36
CA TRP A 96 -3.93 0.89 -10.73
C TRP A 96 -3.71 0.69 -9.22
N ALA A 97 -3.28 1.76 -8.52
CA ALA A 97 -2.86 1.75 -7.12
C ALA A 97 -3.76 0.87 -6.23
N PRO A 98 -3.21 -0.23 -5.67
CA PRO A 98 -3.94 -1.07 -4.75
C PRO A 98 -3.88 -0.47 -3.34
N CYS A 99 -4.83 -0.86 -2.50
CA CYS A 99 -4.68 -0.77 -1.05
C CYS A 99 -4.86 -2.16 -0.44
N LEU A 100 -3.81 -2.61 0.26
CA LEU A 100 -3.79 -3.86 1.00
C LEU A 100 -3.93 -3.52 2.50
N SER A 101 -4.99 -4.00 3.12
CA SER A 101 -5.25 -3.81 4.55
C SER A 101 -5.59 -5.15 5.22
N HIS A 102 -5.63 -5.18 6.54
CA HIS A 102 -6.00 -6.37 7.29
C HIS A 102 -6.83 -5.98 8.51
N SER A 103 -7.99 -6.60 8.65
CA SER A 103 -8.89 -6.44 9.79
C SER A 103 -9.77 -7.68 9.91
N ASP A 104 -10.30 -7.96 11.09
CA ASP A 104 -11.15 -9.12 11.36
C ASP A 104 -10.58 -10.49 10.90
N GLY A 105 -9.25 -10.63 10.94
CA GLY A 105 -8.54 -11.84 10.53
C GLY A 105 -8.51 -12.09 9.01
N LEU A 106 -8.85 -11.08 8.21
CA LEU A 106 -8.84 -11.16 6.76
C LEU A 106 -7.94 -10.07 6.16
N PHE A 107 -7.18 -10.45 5.14
CA PHE A 107 -6.63 -9.51 4.18
C PHE A 107 -7.75 -8.94 3.34
N HIS A 108 -7.73 -7.64 3.14
CA HIS A 108 -8.60 -6.90 2.25
C HIS A 108 -7.72 -6.27 1.17
N LEU A 109 -8.03 -6.56 -0.09
CA LEU A 109 -7.39 -5.91 -1.22
C LEU A 109 -8.47 -5.12 -1.97
N VAL A 110 -8.32 -3.80 -1.95
CA VAL A 110 -9.05 -2.90 -2.85
C VAL A 110 -8.13 -2.51 -4.01
N TYR A 111 -8.68 -2.51 -5.22
CA TYR A 111 -7.95 -2.20 -6.43
C TYR A 111 -8.87 -1.66 -7.51
N SER A 112 -8.28 -0.98 -8.48
CA SER A 112 -8.97 -0.41 -9.63
C SER A 112 -8.74 -1.26 -10.88
N ASP A 113 -9.78 -1.42 -11.68
CA ASP A 113 -9.71 -1.84 -13.08
C ASP A 113 -10.01 -0.64 -13.98
N VAL A 114 -8.96 0.05 -14.45
CA VAL A 114 -9.08 1.24 -15.29
C VAL A 114 -9.24 0.83 -16.74
N THR A 115 -10.39 1.16 -17.31
CA THR A 115 -10.78 0.70 -18.66
C THR A 115 -10.55 1.76 -19.72
N ASN A 116 -10.45 3.04 -19.34
CA ASN A 116 -10.27 4.15 -20.25
C ASN A 116 -9.28 5.18 -19.71
N LEU A 117 -8.31 5.55 -20.55
CA LEU A 117 -7.32 6.59 -20.26
C LEU A 117 -7.44 7.81 -21.18
N SER A 118 -8.36 7.78 -22.15
CA SER A 118 -8.48 8.77 -23.21
C SER A 118 -9.62 9.75 -22.97
N GLY A 119 -9.42 10.99 -23.43
CA GLY A 119 -10.40 12.06 -23.31
C GLY A 119 -10.49 12.61 -21.88
N ALA A 120 -11.66 13.18 -21.56
CA ALA A 120 -11.89 13.86 -20.29
C ALA A 120 -12.23 12.91 -19.13
N PHE A 121 -12.53 11.64 -19.43
CA PHE A 121 -12.98 10.65 -18.44
C PHE A 121 -11.85 9.68 -18.04
N LYS A 122 -11.96 9.14 -16.84
CA LYS A 122 -11.20 7.98 -16.35
C LYS A 122 -12.18 6.92 -15.89
N ASP A 123 -12.69 6.14 -16.84
CA ASP A 123 -13.61 5.05 -16.53
C ASP A 123 -12.85 3.98 -15.74
N VAL A 124 -13.30 3.76 -14.51
CA VAL A 124 -12.67 2.87 -13.55
C VAL A 124 -13.73 2.05 -12.84
N ARG A 125 -13.40 0.78 -12.55
CA ARG A 125 -14.18 -0.04 -11.63
C ARG A 125 -13.30 -0.39 -10.44
N ASN A 126 -13.64 0.15 -9.27
CA ASN A 126 -13.02 -0.24 -8.03
C ASN A 126 -13.71 -1.49 -7.48
N GLN A 127 -12.90 -2.41 -6.96
CA GLN A 127 -13.37 -3.67 -6.42
C GLN A 127 -12.65 -3.96 -5.10
N VAL A 128 -13.29 -4.78 -4.27
CA VAL A 128 -12.68 -5.35 -3.06
C VAL A 128 -12.77 -6.86 -3.10
N VAL A 129 -11.67 -7.52 -2.73
CA VAL A 129 -11.60 -8.96 -2.47
C VAL A 129 -11.00 -9.20 -1.09
N THR A 130 -11.38 -10.30 -0.45
CA THR A 130 -10.84 -10.67 0.86
C THR A 130 -10.30 -12.10 0.89
N ALA A 131 -9.34 -12.35 1.76
CA ALA A 131 -8.77 -13.68 1.95
C ALA A 131 -8.24 -13.89 3.38
N PRO A 132 -8.25 -15.12 3.91
CA PRO A 132 -7.62 -15.42 5.20
C PRO A 132 -6.08 -15.44 5.13
N ALA A 133 -5.51 -15.54 3.93
CA ALA A 133 -4.07 -15.52 3.67
C ALA A 133 -3.77 -14.85 2.31
N LEU A 134 -2.55 -14.34 2.12
CA LEU A 134 -2.15 -13.65 0.89
C LEU A 134 -2.15 -14.55 -0.36
N ASP A 135 -1.93 -15.86 -0.19
CA ASP A 135 -2.05 -16.86 -1.24
C ASP A 135 -3.51 -17.34 -1.45
N GLY A 136 -4.45 -16.78 -0.71
CA GLY A 136 -5.89 -17.00 -0.85
C GLY A 136 -6.45 -18.03 0.14
N PRO A 137 -7.62 -18.62 -0.17
CA PRO A 137 -8.46 -18.31 -1.32
C PRO A 137 -9.02 -16.88 -1.23
N TRP A 138 -8.92 -16.14 -2.33
CA TRP A 138 -9.53 -14.81 -2.44
C TRP A 138 -11.01 -14.92 -2.80
N SER A 139 -11.87 -14.12 -2.19
CA SER A 139 -13.30 -14.04 -2.48
C SER A 139 -13.56 -13.65 -3.94
N ASP A 140 -14.81 -13.75 -4.38
CA ASP A 140 -15.22 -13.06 -5.60
C ASP A 140 -15.20 -11.54 -5.38
N PRO A 141 -14.93 -10.73 -6.41
CA PRO A 141 -14.86 -9.28 -6.25
C PRO A 141 -16.22 -8.68 -5.93
N ALA A 142 -16.28 -7.88 -4.86
CA ALA A 142 -17.43 -7.05 -4.54
C ALA A 142 -17.22 -5.62 -5.09
N PRO A 143 -18.27 -4.93 -5.57
CA PRO A 143 -18.17 -3.55 -6.02
C PRO A 143 -17.69 -2.60 -4.92
N PHE A 144 -16.87 -1.62 -5.30
CA PHE A 144 -16.43 -0.50 -4.47
C PHE A 144 -16.78 0.83 -5.15
N PRO A 145 -16.99 1.94 -4.42
CA PRO A 145 -17.26 3.25 -5.02
C PRO A 145 -16.27 3.59 -6.14
N SER A 146 -16.79 3.98 -7.32
CA SER A 146 -16.03 4.06 -8.58
C SER A 146 -16.14 5.44 -9.26
N HIS A 147 -16.21 6.52 -8.47
CA HIS A 147 -16.21 7.90 -9.01
C HIS A 147 -14.80 8.42 -9.34
N GLY A 148 -13.78 7.63 -9.09
CA GLY A 148 -12.38 7.86 -9.43
C GLY A 148 -11.52 6.71 -8.92
N PHE A 149 -10.21 6.83 -9.06
CA PHE A 149 -9.24 5.77 -8.76
C PHE A 149 -8.62 5.95 -7.37
N ASP A 150 -7.54 5.21 -7.10
CA ASP A 150 -6.85 5.11 -5.80
C ASP A 150 -7.81 4.73 -4.64
N PRO A 151 -8.58 3.63 -4.78
CA PRO A 151 -9.43 3.16 -3.70
C PRO A 151 -8.58 2.71 -2.51
N SER A 152 -8.96 3.15 -1.32
CA SER A 152 -8.33 2.77 -0.06
C SER A 152 -9.37 2.39 0.98
N LEU A 153 -9.04 1.42 1.82
CA LEU A 153 -9.88 0.97 2.92
C LEU A 153 -9.18 1.27 4.25
N PHE A 154 -9.78 2.14 5.05
CA PHE A 154 -9.32 2.46 6.39
C PHE A 154 -10.17 1.71 7.42
N HIS A 155 -9.54 0.97 8.31
CA HIS A 155 -10.21 0.31 9.43
C HIS A 155 -9.98 1.15 10.69
N ASP A 156 -11.06 1.67 11.28
CA ASP A 156 -11.02 2.43 12.53
C ASP A 156 -11.04 1.48 13.74
N ASP A 157 -10.01 0.62 13.82
CA ASP A 157 -9.87 -0.46 14.81
C ASP A 157 -8.81 -0.16 15.90
N GLY A 158 -8.34 1.09 15.95
CA GLY A 158 -7.42 1.58 16.96
C GLY A 158 -8.04 1.68 18.36
N PRO A 159 -7.25 2.03 19.39
CA PRO A 159 -7.72 2.13 20.78
C PRO A 159 -8.92 3.08 20.99
N ASP A 160 -9.03 4.10 20.14
CA ASP A 160 -10.11 5.11 20.18
C ASP A 160 -11.12 4.92 19.02
N GLY A 161 -10.96 3.87 18.21
CA GLY A 161 -11.76 3.64 17.02
C GLY A 161 -13.14 3.05 17.33
N ASP A 162 -14.09 3.27 16.42
CA ASP A 162 -15.46 2.77 16.57
C ASP A 162 -15.72 1.41 15.89
N GLY A 163 -14.66 0.79 15.34
CA GLY A 163 -14.70 -0.50 14.65
C GLY A 163 -15.26 -0.44 13.23
N ARG A 164 -15.59 0.76 12.71
CA ARG A 164 -16.07 0.90 11.33
C ARG A 164 -14.91 0.89 10.34
N SER A 165 -15.23 0.46 9.12
CA SER A 165 -14.35 0.65 7.98
C SER A 165 -14.86 1.79 7.10
N TRP A 166 -13.93 2.58 6.59
CA TRP A 166 -14.18 3.76 5.76
C TRP A 166 -13.55 3.55 4.39
N ALA A 167 -14.35 3.76 3.35
CA ALA A 167 -13.89 3.76 1.96
C ALA A 167 -13.39 5.16 1.58
N LEU A 168 -12.21 5.24 0.98
CA LEU A 168 -11.62 6.44 0.42
C LEU A 168 -11.30 6.21 -1.06
N TRP A 169 -11.43 7.26 -1.87
CA TRP A 169 -11.04 7.31 -3.28
C TRP A 169 -10.93 8.78 -3.68
N MET A 170 -10.25 9.07 -4.79
CA MET A 170 -10.29 10.42 -5.38
C MET A 170 -11.56 10.60 -6.21
N GLU A 171 -12.14 11.80 -6.22
CA GLU A 171 -13.26 12.11 -7.12
C GLU A 171 -12.72 12.63 -8.46
N TRP A 172 -13.03 11.93 -9.55
CA TRP A 172 -12.70 12.38 -10.88
C TRP A 172 -13.80 13.30 -11.43
N ASP A 173 -13.53 14.60 -11.40
CA ASP A 173 -14.40 15.61 -12.01
C ASP A 173 -13.77 16.15 -13.31
N HIS A 174 -14.51 16.01 -14.41
CA HIS A 174 -14.08 16.42 -15.75
C HIS A 174 -14.71 17.74 -16.19
N ARG A 175 -15.47 18.40 -15.31
CA ARG A 175 -16.02 19.73 -15.57
C ARG A 175 -14.87 20.75 -15.71
N PRO A 176 -14.96 21.67 -16.67
CA PRO A 176 -13.93 22.69 -16.92
C PRO A 176 -13.86 23.77 -15.83
#